data_AF-A0A415VE14-F1
#
_entry.id   AF-A0A415VE14-F1
#
_cell.length_a   1.000
_cell.length_b   1.000
_cell.length_c   1.000
_cell.angle_alpha   90.00
_cell.angle_beta   90.00
_cell.angle_gamma   90.00
#
_symmetry.space_group_name_H-M   'P 1'
#
loop_
_entity.id
_entity.type
_entity.pdbx_description
1 polymer ?
#
loop_
_entity_poly.entity_id
_entity_poly.type
_entity_poly.pdbx_seq_one_letter_code
_entity_poly.pdbx_strand_id
1 'polypeptide(L)'
;MITKLQEICKMKNETKLKKLMSFLDENGIKYTTPRKRKEGSAHLFIGQYMIAVKIEGEDDTLFFNRHKRGKHPFFIRTSETPKFIIEKMQNLITRMMLIQQKHFMEQKK
;
A
#
# COMPACT_ATOMS: atom_id res chain seq x y z
N MET A 1 -13.85 15.29 24.58
CA MET A 1 -12.87 14.28 24.13
C MET A 1 -13.03 13.85 22.66
N ILE A 2 -14.23 13.92 22.07
CA ILE A 2 -14.48 13.53 20.66
C ILE A 2 -13.72 14.40 19.64
N THR A 3 -13.53 15.69 19.94
CA THR A 3 -12.83 16.66 19.06
C THR A 3 -11.34 16.38 18.89
N LYS A 4 -10.67 15.81 19.89
CA LYS A 4 -9.21 15.51 19.83
C LYS A 4 -8.90 14.30 18.94
N LEU A 5 -9.84 13.34 18.83
CA LEU A 5 -9.72 12.19 17.92
C LEU A 5 -9.95 12.58 16.46
N GLN A 6 -10.87 13.52 16.20
CA GLN A 6 -11.12 14.04 14.85
C GLN A 6 -9.92 14.85 14.29
N GLU A 7 -9.11 15.46 15.15
CA GLU A 7 -7.91 16.21 14.75
C GLU A 7 -6.72 15.34 14.34
N ILE A 8 -6.62 14.12 14.84
CA ILE A 8 -5.55 13.17 14.44
C ILE A 8 -5.82 12.60 13.03
N CYS A 9 -7.09 12.53 12.63
CA CYS A 9 -7.52 12.08 11.29
C CYS A 9 -7.44 13.17 10.19
N LYS A 10 -6.93 14.37 10.50
CA LYS A 10 -6.95 15.56 9.62
C LYS A 10 -5.88 15.57 8.52
N MET A 11 -4.98 14.59 8.49
CA MET A 11 -3.90 14.55 7.50
C MET A 11 -4.43 14.08 6.14
N LYS A 12 -4.21 14.88 5.09
CA LYS A 12 -4.59 14.51 3.71
C LYS A 12 -3.97 13.16 3.32
N ASN A 13 -4.73 12.32 2.61
CA ASN A 13 -4.26 11.01 2.17
C ASN A 13 -3.01 11.08 1.27
N GLU A 14 -2.85 12.17 0.51
CA GLU A 14 -1.63 12.42 -0.27
C GLU A 14 -0.40 12.55 0.62
N THR A 15 -0.52 13.20 1.78
CA THR A 15 0.56 13.28 2.76
C THR A 15 0.83 11.90 3.37
N LYS A 16 -0.20 11.08 3.59
CA LYS A 16 -0.03 9.70 4.08
C LYS A 16 0.73 8.86 3.06
N LEU A 17 0.43 9.02 1.77
CA LEU A 17 1.17 8.40 0.67
C LEU A 17 2.63 8.86 0.64
N LYS A 18 2.92 10.16 0.80
CA LYS A 18 4.30 10.66 0.88
C LYS A 18 5.07 10.03 2.04
N LYS A 19 4.47 9.92 3.24
CA LYS A 19 5.10 9.25 4.39
C LYS A 19 5.36 7.77 4.13
N LEU A 20 4.44 7.09 3.45
CA LEU A 20 4.64 5.71 3.01
C LEU A 20 5.81 5.61 2.01
N MET A 21 5.93 6.53 1.07
CA MET A 21 7.06 6.57 0.13
C MET A 21 8.40 6.77 0.88
N SER A 22 8.47 7.73 1.81
CA SER A 22 9.67 7.93 2.65
C SER A 22 10.04 6.66 3.43
N PHE A 23 9.06 5.98 4.02
CA PHE A 23 9.29 4.70 4.67
C PHE A 23 9.89 3.65 3.71
N LEU A 24 9.39 3.55 2.48
CA LEU A 24 9.93 2.62 1.49
C LEU A 24 11.35 2.99 1.07
N ASP A 25 11.62 4.28 0.86
CA ASP A 25 12.94 4.80 0.49
C ASP A 25 13.98 4.53 1.60
N GLU A 26 13.63 4.81 2.86
CA GLU A 26 14.46 4.54 4.05
C GLU A 26 14.80 3.06 4.21
N ASN A 27 13.91 2.16 3.75
CA ASN A 27 14.09 0.71 3.82
C ASN A 27 14.63 0.11 2.51
N GLY A 28 15.03 0.94 1.53
CA GLY A 28 15.58 0.48 0.25
C GLY A 28 14.59 -0.29 -0.63
N ILE A 29 13.28 -0.16 -0.40
CA ILE A 29 12.24 -0.87 -1.14
C ILE A 29 11.88 -0.07 -2.39
N LYS A 30 12.25 -0.60 -3.56
CA LYS A 30 11.97 0.02 -4.85
C LYS A 30 10.49 0.01 -5.18
N TYR A 31 10.00 1.14 -5.69
CA TYR A 31 8.63 1.30 -6.17
C TYR A 31 8.59 2.08 -7.49
N THR A 32 7.43 2.04 -8.14
CA THR A 32 7.14 2.80 -9.35
C THR A 32 5.86 3.61 -9.17
N THR A 33 5.82 4.77 -9.80
CA THR A 33 4.62 5.61 -9.88
C THR A 33 4.23 5.77 -11.35
N PRO A 34 2.94 5.64 -11.70
CA PRO A 34 2.53 5.82 -13.09
C PRO A 34 2.63 7.28 -13.52
N ARG A 35 3.18 7.52 -14.72
CA ARG A 35 3.30 8.88 -15.30
C ARG A 35 1.95 9.58 -15.52
N LYS A 36 0.90 8.80 -15.82
CA LYS A 36 -0.49 9.29 -15.98
C LYS A 36 -1.42 8.37 -15.20
N ARG A 37 -2.27 8.96 -14.34
CA ARG A 37 -3.31 8.22 -13.61
C ARG A 37 -4.54 8.06 -14.49
N LYS A 38 -5.00 6.82 -14.62
CA LYS A 38 -6.31 6.45 -15.19
C LYS A 38 -7.20 5.91 -14.08
N GLU A 39 -8.49 5.84 -14.30
CA GLU A 39 -9.39 5.17 -13.36
C GLU A 39 -8.97 3.71 -13.11
N GLY A 40 -9.05 3.31 -11.84
CA GLY A 40 -8.60 2.05 -11.31
C GLY A 40 -7.09 1.88 -11.30
N SER A 41 -6.29 2.94 -11.50
CA SER A 41 -4.83 2.86 -11.46
C SER A 41 -4.28 2.98 -10.03
N ALA A 42 -3.17 2.28 -9.77
CA ALA A 42 -2.44 2.45 -8.53
C ALA A 42 -1.79 3.84 -8.48
N HIS A 43 -1.65 4.39 -7.29
CA HIS A 43 -0.82 5.58 -7.05
C HIS A 43 0.66 5.21 -7.00
N LEU A 44 0.94 3.99 -6.54
CA LEU A 44 2.26 3.48 -6.25
C LEU A 44 2.25 1.95 -6.44
N PHE A 45 3.29 1.39 -7.03
CA PHE A 45 3.40 -0.05 -7.26
C PHE A 45 4.78 -0.57 -6.81
N ILE A 46 4.76 -1.55 -5.90
CA ILE A 46 5.95 -2.19 -5.32
C ILE A 46 6.11 -3.55 -6.00
N GLY A 47 6.98 -3.61 -7.01
CA GLY A 47 7.10 -4.76 -7.91
C GLY A 47 7.56 -6.04 -7.20
N GLN A 48 8.54 -5.93 -6.31
CA GLN A 48 9.10 -7.08 -5.58
C GLN A 48 8.05 -7.90 -4.81
N TYR A 49 7.02 -7.25 -4.30
CA TYR A 49 5.96 -7.87 -3.51
C TYR A 49 4.60 -7.87 -4.23
N MET A 50 4.56 -7.43 -5.48
CA MET A 50 3.33 -7.28 -6.27
C MET A 50 2.23 -6.46 -5.56
N ILE A 51 2.62 -5.44 -4.80
CA ILE A 51 1.69 -4.59 -4.04
C ILE A 51 1.29 -3.37 -4.87
N ALA A 52 0.00 -3.17 -5.05
CA ALA A 52 -0.56 -1.98 -5.69
C ALA A 52 -1.20 -1.10 -4.62
N VAL A 53 -0.76 0.15 -4.49
CA VAL A 53 -1.22 1.09 -3.47
C VAL A 53 -2.17 2.12 -4.10
N LYS A 54 -3.30 2.36 -3.46
CA LYS A 54 -4.36 3.31 -3.88
C LYS A 54 -4.74 4.20 -2.72
N ILE A 55 -4.82 5.51 -2.95
CA ILE A 55 -5.60 6.38 -2.06
C ILE A 55 -7.08 6.14 -2.37
N GLU A 56 -7.90 5.90 -1.34
CA GLU A 56 -9.34 5.66 -1.51
C GLU A 56 -10.01 6.77 -2.31
N GLY A 57 -11.04 6.41 -3.07
CA GLY A 57 -11.78 7.31 -3.95
C GLY A 57 -12.89 6.61 -4.72
N GLU A 58 -13.50 7.31 -5.66
CA GLU A 58 -14.69 6.85 -6.41
C GLU A 58 -14.44 5.56 -7.22
N ASP A 59 -13.22 5.37 -7.70
CA ASP A 59 -12.81 4.24 -8.54
C ASP A 59 -12.28 3.02 -7.75
N ASP A 60 -12.53 2.94 -6.43
CA ASP A 60 -11.97 1.91 -5.55
C ASP A 60 -12.37 0.49 -5.94
N THR A 61 -13.65 0.28 -6.31
CA THR A 61 -14.14 -1.01 -6.78
C THR A 61 -13.41 -1.44 -8.06
N LEU A 62 -13.20 -0.51 -8.98
CA LEU A 62 -12.48 -0.77 -10.23
C LEU A 62 -11.02 -1.10 -9.97
N PHE A 63 -10.36 -0.34 -9.08
CA PHE A 63 -9.01 -0.61 -8.65
C PHE A 63 -8.88 -2.01 -8.03
N PHE A 64 -9.77 -2.36 -7.09
CA PHE A 64 -9.75 -3.65 -6.42
C PHE A 64 -9.93 -4.79 -7.42
N ASN A 65 -10.93 -4.71 -8.30
CA ASN A 65 -11.19 -5.75 -9.30
C ASN A 65 -10.01 -5.95 -10.25
N ARG A 66 -9.31 -4.88 -10.63
CA ARG A 66 -8.12 -4.94 -11.49
C ARG A 66 -6.90 -5.57 -10.81
N HIS A 67 -6.76 -5.40 -9.49
CA HIS A 67 -5.54 -5.78 -8.77
C HIS A 67 -5.70 -6.98 -7.83
N LYS A 68 -6.92 -7.45 -7.54
CA LYS A 68 -7.14 -8.62 -6.66
C LYS A 68 -6.59 -9.94 -7.22
N ARG A 69 -6.32 -10.02 -8.53
CA ARG A 69 -5.75 -11.19 -9.20
C ARG A 69 -4.27 -10.97 -9.46
N GLY A 70 -3.41 -11.78 -8.85
CA GLY A 70 -1.96 -11.76 -9.05
C GLY A 70 -1.22 -10.56 -8.43
N LYS A 71 -1.93 -9.67 -7.72
CA LYS A 71 -1.36 -8.55 -6.98
C LYS A 71 -2.05 -8.42 -5.62
N HIS A 72 -1.49 -7.56 -4.77
CA HIS A 72 -2.00 -7.26 -3.44
C HIS A 72 -2.48 -5.82 -3.40
N PRO A 73 -3.80 -5.56 -3.55
CA PRO A 73 -4.35 -4.21 -3.45
C PRO A 73 -4.23 -3.70 -2.01
N PHE A 74 -3.67 -2.51 -1.86
CA PHE A 74 -3.44 -1.82 -0.60
C PHE A 74 -4.11 -0.44 -0.66
N PHE A 75 -5.00 -0.18 0.30
CA PHE A 75 -5.71 1.10 0.39
C PHE A 75 -5.13 1.98 1.49
N ILE A 76 -4.96 3.26 1.17
CA ILE A 76 -4.77 4.36 2.11
C ILE A 76 -6.13 5.00 2.30
N ARG A 77 -6.71 4.85 3.49
CA ARG A 77 -8.04 5.36 3.82
C ARG A 77 -7.99 6.66 4.61
N THR A 78 -9.03 7.48 4.52
CA THR A 78 -9.17 8.74 5.25
C THR A 78 -9.21 8.48 6.76
N SER A 79 -9.87 7.40 7.18
CA SER A 79 -9.96 6.98 8.58
C SER A 79 -8.66 6.42 9.17
N GLU A 80 -7.67 6.07 8.35
CA GLU A 80 -6.42 5.44 8.80
C GLU A 80 -5.36 6.49 9.17
N THR A 81 -4.62 6.28 10.26
CA THR A 81 -3.48 7.14 10.63
C THR A 81 -2.23 6.78 9.81
N PRO A 82 -1.26 7.69 9.67
CA PRO A 82 -0.02 7.40 8.95
C PRO A 82 0.77 6.25 9.58
N LYS A 83 0.81 6.18 10.91
CA LYS A 83 1.44 5.09 11.67
C LYS A 83 0.80 3.75 11.32
N PHE A 84 -0.53 3.69 11.36
CA PHE A 84 -1.28 2.47 11.01
C PHE A 84 -1.02 2.03 9.55
N ILE A 85 -0.94 2.96 8.61
CA ILE A 85 -0.63 2.64 7.21
C ILE A 85 0.75 2.00 7.07
N ILE A 86 1.76 2.52 7.78
CA ILE A 86 3.12 1.96 7.76
C ILE A 86 3.12 0.56 8.37
N GLU A 87 2.51 0.37 9.55
CA GLU A 87 2.41 -0.95 10.20
C GLU A 87 1.67 -1.97 9.31
N LYS A 88 0.57 -1.55 8.69
CA LYS A 88 -0.19 -2.35 7.73
C LYS A 88 0.66 -2.74 6.51
N MET A 89 1.49 -1.82 6.00
CA MET A 89 2.41 -2.11 4.88
C MET A 89 3.51 -3.09 5.31
N GLN A 90 4.12 -2.87 6.47
CA GLN A 90 5.13 -3.77 7.03
C GLN A 90 4.60 -5.20 7.17
N ASN A 91 3.40 -5.35 7.75
CA ASN A 91 2.75 -6.66 7.90
C ASN A 91 2.51 -7.34 6.55
N LEU A 92 2.10 -6.58 5.53
CA LEU A 92 1.91 -7.12 4.19
C LEU A 92 3.24 -7.56 3.56
N ILE A 93 4.29 -6.76 3.67
CA ILE A 93 5.63 -7.10 3.16
C ILE A 93 6.17 -8.35 3.84
N THR A 94 6.10 -8.43 5.18
CA THR A 94 6.52 -9.61 5.94
C THR A 94 5.79 -10.86 5.48
N ARG A 95 4.47 -10.77 5.29
CA ARG A 95 3.68 -11.89 4.75
C ARG A 95 4.16 -12.31 3.35
N MET A 96 4.46 -11.35 2.48
CA MET A 96 4.95 -11.65 1.13
C MET A 96 6.35 -12.28 1.14
N MET A 97 7.24 -11.82 2.03
CA MET A 97 8.55 -12.44 2.23
C MET A 97 8.42 -13.91 2.66
N LEU A 98 7.54 -14.22 3.60
CA LEU A 98 7.30 -15.59 4.06
C LEU A 98 6.76 -16.50 2.93
N ILE A 99 5.84 -15.98 2.10
CA ILE A 99 5.32 -16.71 0.95
C ILE A 99 6.43 -16.98 -0.07
N GLN A 100 7.24 -15.97 -0.39
CA GLN A 100 8.37 -16.11 -1.31
C GLN A 100 9.38 -17.13 -0.78
N GLN A 101 9.74 -17.05 0.50
CA GLN A 101 10.66 -18.01 1.15
C GLN A 101 10.13 -19.43 1.07
N LYS A 102 8.85 -19.65 1.40
CA LYS A 102 8.22 -20.99 1.30
C LYS A 102 8.31 -21.53 -0.12
N HIS A 103 7.99 -20.72 -1.11
CA HIS A 103 8.07 -21.11 -2.52
C HIS A 103 9.50 -21.49 -2.94
N PHE A 104 10.51 -20.71 -2.53
CA PHE A 104 11.91 -21.05 -2.78
C PHE A 104 12.35 -22.36 -2.11
N MET A 105 11.83 -22.67 -0.91
CA MET A 105 12.13 -23.95 -0.24
C MET A 105 11.46 -25.14 -0.92
N GLU A 106 10.23 -24.96 -1.43
CA GLU A 106 9.50 -26.01 -2.16
C GLU A 106 10.16 -26.33 -3.51
N GLN A 107 10.69 -25.34 -4.23
CA GLN A 107 11.41 -25.57 -5.49
C GLN A 107 12.78 -26.24 -5.32
N LYS A 108 13.34 -26.23 -4.10
CA LYS A 108 14.61 -26.89 -3.79
C LYS A 108 14.47 -28.37 -3.40
N LYS A 109 13.24 -28.84 -3.20
CA LYS A 109 12.93 -30.26 -2.98
C LYS A 109 12.67 -30.94 -4.31
#